data_AF-A0A7I9WXB6-F1
#
_entry.id   AF-A0A7I9WXB6-F1
#
_cell.length_a   1.000
_cell.length_b   1.000
_cell.length_c   1.000
_cell.angle_alpha   90.00
_cell.angle_beta   90.00
_cell.angle_gamma   90.00
#
_symmetry.space_group_name_H-M   'P 1'
#
loop_
_entity.id
_entity.type
_entity.pdbx_description
1 polymer ?
#
loop_
_entity_poly.entity_id
_entity_poly.type
_entity_poly.pdbx_seq_one_letter_code
_entity_poly.pdbx_strand_id
1 'polypeptide(L)'
;MNPLPPRGSIEGMASIGTDGMTVRGEQRDDHSWLFTVCYTACFSDDDLGRRFDDTVAIRELHGCTRIAQADHGVTFTATSATVWRKKRIVVRASAVEAVCAEIHLHPAQPR
;
A
#
# COMPACT_ATOMS: atom_id res chain seq x y z
N MET A 1 27.41 36.61 8.36
CA MET A 1 25.95 36.39 8.28
C MET A 1 25.74 35.42 7.13
N ASN A 2 25.65 34.11 7.42
CA ASN A 2 25.42 33.10 6.37
C ASN A 2 23.93 33.05 6.04
N PRO A 3 23.53 33.00 4.76
CA PRO A 3 22.14 32.75 4.42
C PRO A 3 21.76 31.32 4.85
N LEU A 4 20.61 31.20 5.50
CA LEU A 4 19.97 29.91 5.75
C LEU A 4 19.63 29.25 4.40
N PRO A 5 19.81 27.92 4.25
CA PRO A 5 19.32 27.24 3.06
C PRO A 5 17.80 27.42 2.94
N PRO A 6 17.26 27.50 1.71
CA PRO A 6 15.82 27.58 1.53
C PRO A 6 15.18 26.37 2.23
N ARG A 7 14.15 26.63 3.03
CA ARG A 7 13.33 25.58 3.62
C ARG A 7 12.86 24.69 2.48
N GLY A 8 13.38 23.46 2.44
CA GLY A 8 12.86 22.44 1.57
C GLY A 8 11.35 22.42 1.76
N SER A 9 10.63 22.66 0.66
CA SER A 9 9.22 22.31 0.54
C SER A 9 9.04 20.93 1.14
N ILE A 10 8.20 20.86 2.18
CA ILE A 10 7.81 19.62 2.86
C ILE A 10 7.53 18.59 1.78
N GLU A 11 8.34 17.53 1.74
CA GLU A 11 8.16 16.42 0.79
C GLU A 11 6.70 15.96 0.88
N GLY A 12 6.04 15.83 -0.28
CA GLY A 12 4.61 15.55 -0.38
C GLY A 12 4.12 14.45 0.57
N MET A 13 2.98 14.71 1.21
CA MET A 13 2.45 13.95 2.34
C MET A 13 1.57 12.78 1.88
N ALA A 14 2.05 11.99 0.92
CA ALA A 14 1.36 10.80 0.47
C ALA A 14 1.20 9.81 1.64
N SER A 15 -0.04 9.39 1.90
CA SER A 15 -0.39 8.58 3.07
C SER A 15 -1.49 7.57 2.78
N ILE A 16 -1.69 6.62 3.69
CA ILE A 16 -2.80 5.68 3.64
C ILE A 16 -3.92 6.24 4.52
N GLY A 17 -5.09 6.46 3.93
CA GLY A 17 -6.29 6.88 4.64
C GLY A 17 -6.80 5.78 5.57
N THR A 18 -7.36 6.20 6.71
CA THR A 18 -7.93 5.28 7.71
C THR A 18 -9.34 4.80 7.37
N ASP A 19 -9.98 5.43 6.39
CA ASP A 19 -11.38 5.18 6.05
C ASP A 19 -11.51 4.15 4.92
N GLY A 20 -12.42 3.19 5.12
CA GLY A 20 -12.79 2.21 4.08
C GLY A 20 -11.74 1.14 3.77
N MET A 21 -10.77 0.92 4.67
CA MET A 21 -9.79 -0.15 4.52
C MET A 21 -10.41 -1.51 4.82
N THR A 22 -10.24 -2.47 3.90
CA THR A 22 -10.70 -3.84 4.09
C THR A 22 -9.67 -4.84 3.62
N VAL A 23 -9.56 -5.95 4.34
CA VAL A 23 -8.77 -7.12 3.96
C VAL A 23 -9.71 -8.31 4.01
N ARG A 24 -9.93 -8.95 2.87
CA ARG A 24 -10.76 -10.16 2.77
C ARG A 24 -9.92 -11.32 2.27
N GLY A 25 -9.88 -12.41 3.03
CA GLY A 25 -9.27 -13.67 2.63
C GLY A 25 -10.33 -14.66 2.13
N GLU A 26 -10.04 -15.33 1.01
CA GLU A 26 -10.86 -16.42 0.46
C GLU A 26 -9.92 -17.58 0.12
N GLN A 27 -10.19 -18.77 0.67
CA GLN A 27 -9.45 -19.96 0.28
C GLN A 27 -9.96 -20.46 -1.08
N ARG A 28 -9.02 -20.84 -1.95
CA ARG A 28 -9.27 -21.35 -3.29
C ARG A 28 -9.23 -22.88 -3.32
N ASP A 29 -9.73 -23.48 -4.40
CA ASP A 29 -9.76 -24.92 -4.60
C ASP A 29 -8.35 -25.56 -4.62
N ASP A 30 -7.32 -24.80 -4.99
CA ASP A 30 -5.91 -25.21 -4.97
C ASP A 30 -5.24 -25.08 -3.58
N HIS A 31 -6.03 -24.85 -2.53
CA HIS A 31 -5.62 -24.59 -1.15
C HIS A 31 -4.76 -23.33 -0.95
N SER A 32 -4.58 -22.50 -1.98
CA SER A 32 -4.02 -21.16 -1.81
C SER A 32 -5.07 -20.18 -1.27
N TRP A 33 -4.61 -19.06 -0.74
CA TRP A 33 -5.46 -17.97 -0.26
C TRP A 33 -5.39 -16.80 -1.22
N LEU A 34 -6.56 -16.27 -1.58
CA LEU A 34 -6.68 -14.99 -2.24
C LEU A 34 -7.04 -13.92 -1.21
N PHE A 35 -6.15 -12.94 -1.04
CA PHE A 35 -6.44 -11.73 -0.28
C PHE A 35 -6.82 -10.60 -1.21
N THR A 36 -7.99 -10.00 -0.97
CA THR A 36 -8.40 -8.73 -1.57
C THR A 36 -8.20 -7.63 -0.53
N VAL A 37 -7.34 -6.67 -0.86
CA VAL A 37 -7.03 -5.50 -0.01
C VAL A 37 -7.55 -4.26 -0.71
N CYS A 38 -8.48 -3.55 -0.06
CA CYS A 38 -8.98 -2.27 -0.52
C CYS A 38 -8.54 -1.19 0.46
N TYR A 39 -8.08 -0.05 -0.04
CA TYR A 39 -7.63 1.06 0.78
C TYR A 39 -7.69 2.38 0.00
N THR A 40 -7.56 3.49 0.72
CA THR A 40 -7.53 4.84 0.13
C THR A 40 -6.13 5.41 0.28
N ALA A 41 -5.53 5.86 -0.82
CA ALA A 41 -4.31 6.65 -0.79
C ALA A 41 -4.68 8.14 -0.78
N CYS A 42 -4.08 8.91 0.12
CA CYS A 42 -4.32 10.33 0.30
C CYS A 42 -3.09 11.13 -0.15
N PHE A 43 -3.32 12.22 -0.86
CA PHE A 43 -2.30 13.03 -1.53
C PHE A 43 -2.54 14.51 -1.27
N SER A 44 -1.46 15.29 -1.13
CA SER A 44 -1.56 16.76 -1.17
C SER A 44 -1.66 17.26 -2.61
N ASP A 45 -1.95 18.55 -2.79
CA ASP A 45 -1.98 19.19 -4.12
C ASP A 45 -0.62 19.07 -4.84
N ASP A 46 0.49 19.12 -4.10
CA ASP A 46 1.85 18.97 -4.64
C ASP A 46 2.14 17.53 -5.13
N ASP A 47 1.34 16.56 -4.68
CA ASP A 47 1.49 15.17 -5.08
C ASP A 47 0.74 14.83 -6.38
N LEU A 48 -0.21 15.68 -6.78
CA LEU A 48 -1.05 15.42 -7.93
C LEU A 48 -0.24 15.37 -9.24
N GLY A 49 -0.52 14.37 -10.06
CA GLY A 49 0.23 14.08 -11.29
C GLY A 49 1.53 13.30 -11.09
N ARG A 50 2.03 13.16 -9.86
CA ARG A 50 3.20 12.32 -9.56
C ARG A 50 2.83 10.85 -9.55
N ARG A 51 3.84 10.00 -9.80
CA ARG A 51 3.69 8.54 -9.74
C ARG A 51 4.12 8.01 -8.39
N PHE A 52 3.37 7.02 -7.91
CA PHE A 52 3.61 6.31 -6.66
C PHE A 52 3.53 4.82 -6.88
N ASP A 53 4.37 4.09 -6.16
CA ASP A 53 4.31 2.65 -6.02
C ASP A 53 3.69 2.31 -4.67
N ASP A 54 2.66 1.49 -4.70
CA ASP A 54 2.12 0.87 -3.50
C ASP A 54 2.68 -0.55 -3.35
N THR A 55 3.09 -0.93 -2.14
CA THR A 55 3.39 -2.33 -1.80
C THR A 55 2.43 -2.80 -0.72
N VAL A 56 2.12 -4.09 -0.73
CA VAL A 56 1.20 -4.69 0.24
C VAL A 56 1.80 -6.00 0.73
N ALA A 57 1.93 -6.14 2.04
CA ALA A 57 2.30 -7.37 2.71
C ALA A 57 1.12 -7.89 3.54
N ILE A 58 0.94 -9.21 3.54
CA ILE A 58 -0.02 -9.88 4.42
C ILE A 58 0.76 -10.51 5.57
N ARG A 59 0.31 -10.22 6.80
CA ARG A 59 0.90 -10.75 8.03
C ARG A 59 -0.14 -11.52 8.82
N GLU A 60 0.29 -12.57 9.50
CA GLU A 60 -0.52 -13.19 10.55
C GLU A 60 -0.69 -12.22 11.72
N LEU A 61 -1.93 -12.09 12.20
CA LEU A 61 -2.27 -11.15 13.25
C LEU A 61 -1.62 -11.55 14.59
N HIS A 62 -1.59 -12.85 14.90
CA HIS A 62 -1.14 -13.36 16.19
C HIS A 62 0.34 -13.76 16.23
N GLY A 63 0.94 -14.06 15.08
CA GLY A 63 2.32 -14.55 14.99
C GLY A 63 3.35 -13.50 14.57
N CYS A 64 2.92 -12.30 14.14
CA CYS A 64 3.76 -11.28 13.51
C CYS A 64 4.57 -11.76 12.28
N THR A 65 4.37 -13.00 11.83
CA THR A 65 5.02 -13.60 10.68
C THR A 65 4.43 -13.01 9.40
N ARG A 66 5.30 -12.52 8.52
CA ARG A 66 4.91 -12.15 7.16
C ARG A 66 4.66 -13.43 6.37
N ILE A 67 3.43 -13.62 5.90
CA ILE A 67 3.04 -14.80 5.11
C ILE A 67 3.07 -14.54 3.61
N ALA A 68 2.98 -13.27 3.20
CA ALA A 68 3.14 -12.90 1.80
C ALA A 68 3.49 -11.43 1.62
N GLN A 69 4.03 -11.12 0.45
CA GLN A 69 4.23 -9.78 -0.05
C GLN A 69 3.90 -9.76 -1.54
N ALA A 70 3.26 -8.69 -2.00
CA ALA A 70 3.24 -8.41 -3.43
C ALA A 70 4.65 -7.98 -3.86
N ASP A 71 5.37 -8.86 -4.54
CA ASP A 71 6.78 -8.66 -4.92
C ASP A 71 6.99 -7.47 -5.87
N HIS A 72 5.92 -6.97 -6.48
CA HIS A 72 5.97 -5.82 -7.36
C HIS A 72 5.04 -4.72 -6.86
N GLY A 73 5.62 -3.54 -6.64
CA GLY A 73 4.87 -2.30 -6.45
C GLY A 73 4.00 -2.05 -7.68
N VAL A 74 2.76 -1.60 -7.50
CA VAL A 74 1.88 -1.29 -8.63
C VAL A 74 1.87 0.21 -8.81
N THR A 75 2.63 0.69 -9.79
CA THR A 75 2.71 2.12 -10.07
C THR A 75 1.36 2.70 -10.45
N PHE A 76 1.03 3.87 -9.91
CA PHE A 76 -0.13 4.65 -10.29
C PHE A 76 0.14 6.15 -10.15
N THR A 77 -0.69 6.96 -10.80
CA THR A 77 -0.61 8.42 -10.70
C THR A 77 -1.60 8.91 -9.65
N ALA A 78 -1.19 9.85 -8.80
CA ALA A 78 -2.09 10.57 -7.92
C ALA A 78 -2.96 11.52 -8.75
N THR A 79 -4.18 11.09 -9.12
CA THR A 79 -5.09 11.87 -9.98
C THR A 79 -5.98 12.84 -9.20
N SER A 80 -6.07 12.66 -7.89
CA SER A 80 -6.93 13.40 -6.97
C SER A 80 -6.38 13.29 -5.55
N ALA A 81 -6.86 14.17 -4.65
CA ALA A 81 -6.47 14.16 -3.24
C ALA A 81 -6.72 12.81 -2.54
N THR A 82 -7.70 12.04 -3.04
CA THR A 82 -7.93 10.65 -2.61
C THR A 82 -8.03 9.74 -3.82
N VAL A 83 -7.36 8.59 -3.76
CA VAL A 83 -7.42 7.55 -4.79
C VAL A 83 -7.75 6.22 -4.13
N TRP A 84 -8.86 5.60 -4.53
CA TRP A 84 -9.21 4.27 -4.07
C TRP A 84 -8.40 3.20 -4.81
N ARG A 85 -7.89 2.24 -4.05
CA ARG A 85 -7.00 1.20 -4.55
C ARG A 85 -7.52 -0.17 -4.13
N LYS A 86 -7.42 -1.12 -5.06
CA LYS A 86 -7.72 -2.54 -4.83
C LYS A 86 -6.55 -3.38 -5.29
N LYS A 87 -6.05 -4.25 -4.41
CA LYS A 87 -5.04 -5.26 -4.73
C LYS A 87 -5.56 -6.67 -4.45
N ARG A 88 -5.06 -7.61 -5.24
CA ARG A 88 -5.30 -9.04 -5.10
C ARG A 88 -3.97 -9.74 -4.96
N ILE A 89 -3.79 -10.50 -3.88
CA ILE A 89 -2.55 -11.21 -3.56
C ILE A 89 -2.90 -12.67 -3.38
N VAL A 90 -2.20 -13.54 -4.10
CA VAL A 90 -2.33 -15.00 -3.94
C VAL A 90 -1.20 -15.48 -3.06
N VAL A 91 -1.54 -16.26 -2.03
CA VAL A 91 -0.61 -16.73 -1.01
C VAL A 91 -0.70 -18.24 -0.92
N ARG A 92 0.44 -18.92 -0.98
CA ARG A 92 0.53 -20.36 -0.72
C ARG A 92 0.83 -20.57 0.76
N ALA A 93 -0.22 -20.67 1.57
CA ALA A 93 -0.15 -20.96 2.99
C ALA A 93 -1.14 -22.08 3.32
N SER A 94 -0.75 -23.02 4.17
CA SER A 94 -1.54 -24.21 4.50
C SER A 94 -2.78 -23.90 5.36
N ALA A 95 -2.70 -22.90 6.23
CA ALA A 95 -3.80 -22.42 7.05
C ALA A 95 -3.62 -20.94 7.37
N VAL A 96 -4.71 -20.17 7.33
CA VAL A 96 -4.72 -18.76 7.73
C VAL A 96 -5.97 -18.53 8.57
N GLU A 97 -5.79 -18.12 9.83
CA GLU A 97 -6.89 -17.86 10.76
C GLU A 97 -7.25 -16.36 10.80
N ALA A 98 -6.25 -15.50 11.04
CA ALA A 98 -6.41 -14.06 11.13
C ALA A 98 -5.20 -13.34 10.53
N VAL A 99 -5.46 -12.28 9.75
CA VAL A 99 -4.42 -11.51 9.08
C VAL A 99 -4.64 -10.01 9.21
N CYS A 100 -3.57 -9.26 9.02
CA CYS A 100 -3.61 -7.86 8.67
C CYS A 100 -2.87 -7.60 7.35
N ALA A 101 -3.20 -6.50 6.68
CA ALA A 101 -2.45 -6.00 5.54
C ALA A 101 -1.63 -4.79 5.97
N GLU A 102 -0.35 -4.82 5.63
CA GLU A 102 0.57 -3.71 5.77
C GLU A 102 0.76 -3.09 4.38
N ILE A 103 0.41 -1.81 4.24
CA ILE A 103 0.46 -1.09 2.97
C ILE A 103 1.51 0.00 3.09
N HIS A 104 2.41 0.07 2.11
CA HIS A 104 3.36 1.16 2.00
C HIS A 104 3.17 1.88 0.68
N LEU A 105 3.31 3.20 0.71
CA LEU A 105 3.22 4.06 -0.45
C LEU A 105 4.54 4.81 -0.60
N HIS A 106 5.14 4.74 -1.79
CA HIS A 106 6.42 5.37 -2.07
C HIS A 106 6.35 6.14 -3.38
N PRO A 107 7.02 7.30 -3.51
CA PRO A 107 7.21 7.93 -4.81
C PRO A 107 7.88 6.95 -5.77
N ALA A 108 7.30 6.77 -6.96
CA ALA A 108 7.88 5.88 -7.96
C ALA A 108 9.16 6.51 -8.51
N GLN A 109 10.23 5.72 -8.67
CA GLN A 109 11.45 6.22 -9.29
C GLN A 109 11.20 6.58 -10.77
N PRO A 110 11.74 7.71 -11.26
CA PRO A 110 11.69 8.01 -12.69
C PRO A 110 12.43 6.91 -13.46
N ARG A 111 11.78 6.41 -14.51
CA ARG A 111 12.37 5.44 -15.45
C ARG A 111 13.34 6.13 -16.40
#